data_AF-A0AAU1ARY2-F1
#
_entry.id   AF-A0AAU1ARY2-F1
#
_cell.length_a   1.000
_cell.length_b   1.000
_cell.length_c   1.000
_cell.angle_alpha   90.00
_cell.angle_beta   90.00
_cell.angle_gamma   90.00
#
_symmetry.space_group_name_H-M   'P 1'
#
loop_
_entity.id
_entity.type
_entity.pdbx_description
1 polymer ?
#
loop_
_entity_poly.entity_id
_entity_poly.type
_entity_poly.pdbx_seq_one_letter_code
_entity_poly.pdbx_strand_id
1 'polypeptide(L)'
;MSVNSSGVVVVGAGIAGVACAVELVRAGVPVQVRERGHVRGGRMASKRFDGRPADIGAAYFTVSDPDFAAVADEWRAAGLVREWTDTFWSYDTNGRRDAPGPLRYAAPRGLRSLVEHLAGAVPVTVDRLVLAVEPGPTVDGEPYAAVALAMPGPQAALLLDPALADATRVVQAQTWSPALAAVLRFPSRRWPHFHGAFVNDHPVLSLICDDGDRRGDDAPVLVAHTVPGFAARHLAQPSGAGPAIEQAVRDLLGLAEEATDVHMHRWTYAKPAGDLTGNTHHLDADGIGLAGDAFGKPRVQSAWRSGRDLGRALAARLG
;
A
#
# COMPACT_ATOMS: atom_id res chain seq x y z
N MET A 1 34.89 10.23 -22.15
CA MET A 1 34.18 9.47 -21.10
C MET A 1 32.69 9.55 -21.45
N SER A 2 32.14 8.50 -22.05
CA SER A 2 30.72 8.43 -22.37
C SER A 2 29.99 8.06 -21.08
N VAL A 3 29.42 9.05 -20.39
CA VAL A 3 28.44 8.77 -19.33
C VAL A 3 27.25 8.15 -20.07
N ASN A 4 27.09 6.84 -19.95
CA ASN A 4 25.92 6.15 -20.47
C ASN A 4 24.68 6.86 -19.93
N SER A 5 23.83 7.33 -20.84
CA SER A 5 22.64 8.17 -20.59
C SER A 5 21.49 7.43 -19.90
N SER A 6 21.79 6.35 -19.17
CA SER A 6 20.80 5.53 -18.51
C SER A 6 20.58 6.09 -17.11
N GLY A 7 19.48 6.81 -16.90
CA GLY A 7 19.16 7.37 -15.59
C GLY A 7 18.78 6.31 -14.55
N VAL A 8 17.75 6.57 -13.77
CA VAL A 8 17.26 5.65 -12.74
C VAL A 8 16.09 4.83 -13.25
N VAL A 9 16.04 3.54 -12.91
CA VAL A 9 14.81 2.74 -13.03
C VAL A 9 14.22 2.47 -11.66
N VAL A 10 12.96 2.85 -11.49
CA VAL A 10 12.18 2.55 -10.28
C VAL A 10 11.26 1.36 -10.58
N VAL A 11 11.35 0.31 -9.77
CA VAL A 11 10.54 -0.90 -9.91
C VAL A 11 9.43 -0.88 -8.87
N GLY A 12 8.19 -0.76 -9.33
CA GLY A 12 6.97 -0.63 -8.53
C GLY A 12 6.41 0.79 -8.52
N ALA A 13 5.15 0.94 -8.94
CA ALA A 13 4.41 2.21 -8.96
C ALA A 13 3.42 2.33 -7.78
N GLY A 14 3.80 1.82 -6.61
CA GLY A 14 3.17 2.18 -5.35
C GLY A 14 3.57 3.59 -4.90
N ILE A 15 2.98 4.07 -3.80
CA ILE A 15 3.26 5.43 -3.27
C ILE A 15 4.75 5.69 -3.03
N ALA A 16 5.53 4.69 -2.60
CA ALA A 16 6.97 4.82 -2.41
C ALA A 16 7.71 5.02 -3.73
N GLY A 17 7.46 4.19 -4.74
CA GLY A 17 8.13 4.29 -6.04
C GLY A 17 7.77 5.58 -6.77
N VAL A 18 6.49 5.97 -6.71
CA VAL A 18 6.04 7.26 -7.26
C VAL A 18 6.70 8.44 -6.54
N ALA A 19 6.78 8.43 -5.21
CA ALA A 19 7.47 9.49 -4.46
C ALA A 19 8.97 9.58 -4.81
N CYS A 20 9.64 8.44 -4.96
CA CYS A 20 11.03 8.39 -5.41
C CYS A 20 11.19 9.03 -6.80
N ALA A 21 10.36 8.62 -7.77
CA ALA A 21 10.40 9.14 -9.12
C ALA A 21 10.07 10.64 -9.21
N VAL A 22 9.15 11.14 -8.38
CA VAL A 22 8.84 12.58 -8.31
C VAL A 22 10.07 13.40 -7.92
N GLU A 23 10.83 12.96 -6.91
CA GLU A 23 12.05 13.67 -6.50
C GLU A 23 13.14 13.62 -7.58
N LEU A 24 13.28 12.49 -8.29
CA LEU A 24 14.21 12.36 -9.41
C LEU A 24 13.86 13.27 -10.59
N VAL A 25 12.57 13.32 -10.97
CA VAL A 25 12.08 14.26 -11.99
C VAL A 25 12.34 15.71 -11.57
N ARG A 26 12.06 16.06 -10.30
CA ARG A 26 12.31 17.41 -9.76
C ARG A 26 13.80 17.79 -9.83
N ALA A 27 14.69 16.83 -9.65
CA ALA A 27 16.14 17.03 -9.75
C ALA A 27 16.68 16.99 -11.19
N GLY A 28 15.83 16.75 -12.20
CA GLY A 28 16.28 16.62 -13.60
C GLY A 28 17.03 15.32 -13.90
N VAL A 29 16.99 14.34 -13.00
CA VAL A 29 17.59 13.02 -13.21
C VAL A 29 16.63 12.20 -14.08
N PRO A 30 17.06 11.68 -15.24
CA PRO A 30 16.21 10.83 -16.06
C PRO A 30 15.72 9.63 -15.26
N VAL A 31 14.41 9.37 -15.27
CA VAL A 31 13.83 8.27 -14.51
C VAL A 31 12.72 7.60 -15.31
N GLN A 32 12.57 6.29 -15.17
CA GLN A 32 11.41 5.54 -15.63
C GLN A 32 10.87 4.67 -14.49
N VAL A 33 9.56 4.52 -14.39
CA VAL A 33 8.92 3.62 -13.41
C VAL A 33 8.35 2.41 -14.15
N ARG A 34 8.73 1.20 -13.74
CA ARG A 34 8.20 -0.06 -14.26
C ARG A 34 7.26 -0.68 -13.22
N GLU A 35 5.99 -0.85 -13.58
CA GLU A 35 4.98 -1.51 -12.75
C GLU A 35 4.55 -2.82 -13.40
N ARG A 36 4.60 -3.90 -12.63
CA ARG A 36 4.20 -5.23 -13.11
C ARG A 36 2.69 -5.33 -13.34
N GLY A 37 1.89 -4.70 -12.49
CA GLY A 37 0.45 -4.73 -12.58
C GLY A 37 -0.09 -3.86 -13.71
N HIS A 38 -1.38 -4.05 -14.01
CA HIS A 38 -2.12 -3.30 -15.03
C HIS A 38 -2.32 -1.80 -14.70
N VAL A 39 -2.06 -1.41 -13.45
CA VAL A 39 -2.36 -0.08 -12.92
C VAL A 39 -1.35 0.30 -11.82
N ARG A 40 -1.09 1.60 -11.68
CA ARG A 40 -0.35 2.17 -10.54
C ARG A 40 -1.17 2.14 -9.25
N GLY A 41 -0.49 2.32 -8.11
CA GLY A 41 -1.11 2.45 -6.78
C GLY A 41 -0.63 1.43 -5.74
N GLY A 42 -0.17 0.26 -6.17
CA GLY A 42 0.27 -0.80 -5.27
C GLY A 42 -0.78 -1.14 -4.20
N ARG A 43 -0.40 -1.08 -2.92
CA ARG A 43 -1.29 -1.37 -1.78
C ARG A 43 -2.28 -0.25 -1.44
N MET A 44 -2.25 0.89 -2.13
CA MET A 44 -3.36 1.85 -2.13
C MET A 44 -4.41 1.47 -3.20
N ALA A 45 -4.60 0.17 -3.45
CA ALA A 45 -5.47 -0.31 -4.50
C ALA A 45 -6.96 -0.10 -4.17
N SER A 46 -7.69 0.30 -5.20
CA SER A 46 -9.16 0.34 -5.25
C SER A 46 -9.64 -0.61 -6.34
N LYS A 47 -10.81 -1.23 -6.24
CA LYS A 47 -11.45 -1.97 -7.36
C LYS A 47 -12.85 -1.44 -7.56
N ARG A 48 -13.34 -1.44 -8.81
CA ARG A 48 -14.70 -1.00 -9.13
C ARG A 48 -15.65 -2.18 -9.18
N PHE A 49 -16.82 -1.99 -8.58
CA PHE A 49 -17.96 -2.90 -8.55
C PHE A 49 -19.16 -2.09 -9.02
N ASP A 50 -19.69 -2.41 -10.20
CA ASP A 50 -20.76 -1.63 -10.85
C ASP A 50 -20.44 -0.13 -10.93
N GLY A 51 -19.19 0.16 -11.33
CA GLY A 51 -18.68 1.53 -11.42
C GLY A 51 -18.28 2.16 -10.09
N ARG A 52 -18.72 1.65 -8.94
CA ARG A 52 -18.38 2.16 -7.61
C ARG A 52 -17.04 1.62 -7.11
N PRO A 53 -16.07 2.46 -6.72
CA PRO A 53 -14.82 1.98 -6.14
C PRO A 53 -15.03 1.40 -4.72
N ALA A 54 -14.22 0.42 -4.33
CA ALA A 54 -13.97 0.00 -2.95
C ALA A 54 -12.46 -0.17 -2.76
N ASP A 55 -11.91 0.29 -1.64
CA ASP A 55 -10.47 0.15 -1.40
C ASP A 55 -10.20 -1.22 -0.81
N ILE A 56 -9.31 -1.97 -1.45
CA ILE A 56 -9.04 -3.38 -1.10
C ILE A 56 -7.68 -3.54 -0.41
N GLY A 57 -6.90 -2.45 -0.27
CA GLY A 57 -5.59 -2.43 0.37
C GLY A 57 -5.59 -1.58 1.64
N ALA A 58 -4.87 -0.46 1.65
CA ALA A 58 -5.01 0.53 2.72
C ALA A 58 -6.47 1.00 2.82
N ALA A 59 -7.00 1.12 4.03
CA ALA A 59 -8.37 1.60 4.25
C ALA A 59 -8.44 3.13 4.39
N TYR A 60 -7.38 3.73 4.93
CA TYR A 60 -7.24 5.16 5.19
C TYR A 60 -5.75 5.52 5.28
N PHE A 61 -5.45 6.82 5.42
CA PHE A 61 -4.14 7.28 5.83
C PHE A 61 -4.24 8.30 6.96
N THR A 62 -3.13 8.52 7.66
CA THR A 62 -2.97 9.50 8.73
C THR A 62 -1.76 10.36 8.42
N VAL A 63 -1.73 11.58 8.95
CA VAL A 63 -0.65 12.54 8.69
C VAL A 63 0.00 12.94 10.03
N SER A 64 1.32 12.76 10.15
CA SER A 64 2.11 13.33 11.26
C SER A 64 3.44 13.99 10.84
N ASP A 65 4.02 13.59 9.70
CA ASP A 65 5.16 14.22 9.03
C ASP A 65 4.75 15.52 8.29
N PRO A 66 5.43 16.66 8.52
CA PRO A 66 5.11 17.94 7.88
C PRO A 66 5.20 17.93 6.36
N ASP A 67 6.16 17.22 5.78
CA ASP A 67 6.33 17.20 4.32
C ASP A 67 5.21 16.40 3.67
N PHE A 68 4.70 15.37 4.34
CA PHE A 68 3.51 14.65 3.88
C PHE A 68 2.21 15.43 4.14
N ALA A 69 2.18 16.33 5.11
CA ALA A 69 1.04 17.21 5.33
C ALA A 69 0.82 18.13 4.12
N ALA A 70 1.89 18.68 3.55
CA ALA A 70 1.82 19.45 2.31
C ALA A 70 1.22 18.62 1.14
N VAL A 71 1.63 17.34 1.01
CA VAL A 71 1.05 16.42 0.01
C VAL A 71 -0.43 16.15 0.27
N ALA A 72 -0.82 15.97 1.53
CA ALA A 72 -2.22 15.79 1.89
C ALA A 72 -3.06 17.05 1.59
N ASP A 73 -2.51 18.25 1.81
CA ASP A 73 -3.15 19.52 1.49
C ASP A 73 -3.31 19.72 -0.02
N GLU A 74 -2.33 19.32 -0.83
CA GLU A 74 -2.47 19.29 -2.30
C GLU A 74 -3.63 18.37 -2.72
N TRP A 75 -3.73 17.17 -2.13
CA TRP A 75 -4.86 16.27 -2.40
C TRP A 75 -6.20 16.86 -1.94
N ARG A 76 -6.25 17.59 -0.83
CA ARG A 76 -7.47 18.27 -0.36
C ARG A 76 -7.88 19.36 -1.34
N ALA A 77 -6.94 20.20 -1.76
CA ALA A 77 -7.18 21.27 -2.73
C ALA A 77 -7.67 20.71 -4.07
N ALA A 78 -7.19 19.53 -4.48
CA ALA A 78 -7.65 18.81 -5.66
C ALA A 78 -8.99 18.05 -5.48
N GLY A 79 -9.63 18.15 -4.30
CA GLY A 79 -10.88 17.44 -3.99
C GLY A 79 -10.75 15.92 -3.96
N LEU A 80 -9.55 15.39 -3.74
CA LEU A 80 -9.26 13.96 -3.76
C LEU A 80 -9.44 13.28 -2.40
N VAL A 81 -9.23 14.03 -1.31
CA VAL A 81 -9.33 13.52 0.06
C VAL A 81 -10.29 14.35 0.89
N ARG A 82 -10.88 13.70 1.88
CA ARG A 82 -11.66 14.33 2.94
C ARG A 82 -11.19 13.84 4.30
N GLU A 83 -11.41 14.67 5.30
CA GLU A 83 -11.40 14.24 6.70
C GLU A 83 -12.51 13.21 6.89
N TRP A 84 -12.18 12.07 7.48
CA TRP A 84 -13.12 10.98 7.68
C TRP A 84 -13.52 10.86 9.14
N THR A 85 -12.59 10.50 10.01
CA THR A 85 -12.84 10.40 11.44
C THR A 85 -11.53 10.29 12.24
N ASP A 86 -11.55 10.72 13.49
CA ASP A 86 -10.51 10.45 14.48
C ASP A 86 -10.84 9.23 15.36
N THR A 87 -12.07 8.73 15.31
CA THR A 87 -12.58 7.74 16.26
C THR A 87 -13.11 6.50 15.54
N PHE A 88 -12.54 5.35 15.89
CA PHE A 88 -13.03 4.03 15.48
C PHE A 88 -13.65 3.31 16.67
N TRP A 89 -14.40 2.25 16.41
CA TRP A 89 -14.66 1.24 17.42
C TRP A 89 -13.42 0.34 17.61
N SER A 90 -13.33 -0.23 18.80
CA SER A 90 -12.41 -1.31 19.12
C SER A 90 -13.19 -2.41 19.81
N TYR A 91 -13.15 -3.60 19.22
CA TYR A 91 -13.63 -4.84 19.84
C TYR A 91 -12.45 -5.58 20.45
N ASP A 92 -12.66 -6.15 21.63
CA ASP A 92 -11.81 -7.18 22.22
C ASP A 92 -12.67 -8.12 23.08
N THR A 93 -12.04 -8.98 23.88
CA THR A 93 -12.72 -9.94 24.76
C THR A 93 -13.63 -9.29 25.80
N ASN A 94 -13.48 -7.99 26.08
CA ASN A 94 -14.32 -7.23 27.01
C ASN A 94 -15.48 -6.50 26.30
N GLY A 95 -15.62 -6.67 24.99
CA GLY A 95 -16.66 -6.05 24.18
C GLY A 95 -16.20 -4.83 23.39
N ARG A 96 -17.15 -3.96 23.04
CA ARG A 96 -16.94 -2.81 22.16
C ARG A 96 -16.71 -1.53 22.97
N ARG A 97 -15.68 -0.77 22.62
CA ARG A 97 -15.45 0.61 23.07
C ARG A 97 -15.13 1.55 21.92
N ASP A 98 -15.21 2.85 22.16
CA ASP A 98 -14.63 3.86 21.27
C ASP A 98 -13.11 3.93 21.43
N ALA A 99 -12.42 4.13 20.32
CA ALA A 99 -10.97 4.21 20.19
C ALA A 99 -10.60 5.49 19.43
N PRO A 100 -10.52 6.63 20.13
CA PRO A 100 -10.02 7.87 19.55
C PRO A 100 -8.54 7.71 19.15
N GLY A 101 -8.12 8.48 18.16
CA GLY A 101 -6.77 8.43 17.62
C GLY A 101 -6.49 9.60 16.68
N PRO A 102 -5.46 9.50 15.83
CA PRO A 102 -5.18 10.53 14.85
C PRO A 102 -6.32 10.61 13.82
N LEU A 103 -6.53 11.80 13.27
CA LEU A 103 -7.43 12.02 12.14
C LEU A 103 -7.05 11.11 10.97
N ARG A 104 -8.04 10.35 10.50
CA ARG A 104 -7.95 9.49 9.33
C ARG A 104 -8.57 10.22 8.14
N TYR A 105 -7.88 10.13 7.01
CA TYR A 105 -8.33 10.68 5.75
C TYR A 105 -8.84 9.56 4.85
N ALA A 106 -9.91 9.88 4.13
CA ALA A 106 -10.49 9.02 3.10
C ALA A 106 -10.36 9.66 1.73
N ALA A 107 -10.38 8.83 0.69
CA ALA A 107 -10.41 9.28 -0.70
C ALA A 107 -11.72 8.81 -1.35
N PRO A 108 -12.72 9.70 -1.55
CA PRO A 108 -14.01 9.31 -2.12
C PRO A 108 -13.92 8.60 -3.48
N ARG A 109 -12.91 8.96 -4.30
CA ARG A 109 -12.61 8.31 -5.59
C ARG A 109 -11.73 7.05 -5.48
N GLY A 110 -11.37 6.66 -4.25
CA GLY A 110 -10.49 5.54 -3.92
C GLY A 110 -9.06 6.00 -3.68
N LEU A 111 -8.37 5.35 -2.73
CA LEU A 111 -7.01 5.73 -2.34
C LEU A 111 -6.00 5.66 -3.50
N ARG A 112 -6.28 4.87 -4.53
CA ARG A 112 -5.43 4.81 -5.73
C ARG A 112 -5.32 6.17 -6.42
N SER A 113 -6.41 6.95 -6.42
CA SER A 113 -6.45 8.28 -7.05
C SER A 113 -5.39 9.24 -6.50
N LEU A 114 -4.94 9.02 -5.26
CA LEU A 114 -3.88 9.81 -4.62
C LEU A 114 -2.50 9.52 -5.23
N VAL A 115 -2.22 8.24 -5.51
CA VAL A 115 -0.99 7.82 -6.18
C VAL A 115 -1.00 8.27 -7.65
N GLU A 116 -2.15 8.18 -8.31
CA GLU A 116 -2.33 8.64 -9.70
C GLU A 116 -2.11 10.15 -9.82
N HIS A 117 -2.63 10.93 -8.86
CA HIS A 117 -2.42 12.38 -8.81
C HIS A 117 -0.97 12.74 -8.48
N LEU A 118 -0.38 12.11 -7.46
CA LEU A 118 1.02 12.34 -7.08
C LEU A 118 1.98 12.04 -8.22
N ALA A 119 1.69 10.99 -9.01
CA ALA A 119 2.53 10.63 -10.15
C ALA A 119 2.61 11.74 -11.18
N GLY A 120 1.55 12.55 -11.39
CA GLY A 120 1.57 13.65 -12.35
C GLY A 120 2.16 13.25 -13.70
N ALA A 121 3.28 13.88 -14.07
CA ALA A 121 4.01 13.65 -15.32
C ALA A 121 5.12 12.57 -15.24
N VAL A 122 5.25 11.84 -14.11
CA VAL A 122 6.21 10.75 -13.96
C VAL A 122 5.96 9.68 -15.05
N PRO A 123 6.99 9.26 -15.81
CA PRO A 123 6.85 8.24 -16.84
C PRO A 123 6.71 6.84 -16.22
N VAL A 124 5.46 6.43 -16.01
CA VAL A 124 5.10 5.10 -15.49
C VAL A 124 4.66 4.19 -16.62
N THR A 125 5.35 3.07 -16.78
CA THR A 125 4.97 1.98 -17.69
C THR A 125 4.39 0.83 -16.87
N VAL A 126 3.10 0.58 -17.03
CA VAL A 126 2.38 -0.58 -16.46
C VAL A 126 2.58 -1.82 -17.33
N ASP A 127 2.17 -2.99 -16.85
CA ASP A 127 2.36 -4.27 -17.53
C ASP A 127 3.82 -4.57 -17.88
N ARG A 128 4.75 -3.99 -17.12
CA ARG A 128 6.18 -4.13 -17.31
C ARG A 128 6.81 -4.86 -16.14
N LEU A 129 6.84 -6.18 -16.27
CA LEU A 129 7.57 -7.05 -15.36
C LEU A 129 9.08 -6.83 -15.51
N VAL A 130 9.77 -6.66 -14.38
CA VAL A 130 11.23 -6.80 -14.26
C VAL A 130 11.52 -8.21 -13.79
N LEU A 131 12.49 -8.87 -14.42
CA LEU A 131 12.88 -10.24 -14.16
C LEU A 131 14.18 -10.34 -13.37
N ALA A 132 15.15 -9.44 -13.64
CA ALA A 132 16.45 -9.49 -13.00
C ALA A 132 17.06 -8.09 -12.79
N VAL A 133 17.81 -7.95 -11.71
CA VAL A 133 18.66 -6.81 -11.35
C VAL A 133 20.04 -7.34 -11.01
N GLU A 134 21.02 -7.00 -11.83
CA GLU A 134 22.41 -7.47 -11.75
C GLU A 134 23.34 -6.30 -11.37
N PRO A 135 24.60 -6.56 -10.96
CA PRO A 135 25.59 -5.51 -10.69
C PRO A 135 25.82 -4.56 -11.88
N GLY A 136 26.30 -3.35 -11.60
CA GLY A 136 26.62 -2.36 -12.65
C GLY A 136 25.58 -1.26 -12.91
N PRO A 137 24.54 -1.11 -12.08
CA PRO A 137 23.38 -1.99 -12.06
C PRO A 137 22.74 -2.19 -13.45
N THR A 138 22.31 -3.41 -13.74
CA THR A 138 21.65 -3.79 -15.00
C THR A 138 20.25 -4.33 -14.70
N VAL A 139 19.24 -3.92 -15.48
CA VAL A 139 17.85 -4.37 -15.32
C VAL A 139 17.33 -4.97 -16.61
N ASP A 140 17.04 -6.26 -16.58
CA ASP A 140 16.66 -7.06 -17.75
C ASP A 140 17.67 -6.92 -18.93
N GLY A 141 18.97 -6.91 -18.61
CA GLY A 141 20.06 -6.74 -19.58
C GLY A 141 20.38 -5.29 -19.98
N GLU A 142 19.60 -4.32 -19.52
CA GLU A 142 19.82 -2.89 -19.84
C GLU A 142 20.53 -2.16 -18.69
N PRO A 143 21.63 -1.42 -18.95
CA PRO A 143 22.37 -0.72 -17.89
C PRO A 143 21.63 0.53 -17.40
N TYR A 144 21.74 0.84 -16.10
CA TYR A 144 21.20 2.06 -15.46
C TYR A 144 22.24 2.68 -14.53
N ALA A 145 22.13 3.97 -14.23
CA ALA A 145 22.98 4.62 -13.24
C ALA A 145 22.62 4.19 -11.81
N ALA A 146 21.35 3.87 -11.56
CA ALA A 146 20.87 3.31 -10.30
C ALA A 146 19.52 2.59 -10.49
N VAL A 147 19.17 1.73 -9.54
CA VAL A 147 17.90 1.01 -9.49
C VAL A 147 17.23 1.27 -8.14
N ALA A 148 15.94 1.61 -8.12
CA ALA A 148 15.16 1.71 -6.90
C ALA A 148 14.07 0.65 -6.87
N LEU A 149 14.15 -0.33 -5.96
CA LEU A 149 13.11 -1.33 -5.75
C LEU A 149 12.13 -0.82 -4.70
N ALA A 150 10.92 -0.48 -5.14
CA ALA A 150 9.86 0.10 -4.34
C ALA A 150 8.70 -0.89 -4.11
N MET A 151 9.05 -2.10 -3.70
CA MET A 151 8.16 -3.26 -3.57
C MET A 151 8.49 -4.06 -2.29
N PRO A 152 7.58 -4.96 -1.83
CA PRO A 152 7.88 -5.84 -0.71
C PRO A 152 9.21 -6.58 -0.84
N GLY A 153 9.98 -6.67 0.25
CA GLY A 153 11.30 -7.32 0.27
C GLY A 153 11.33 -8.72 -0.37
N PRO A 154 10.40 -9.63 -0.04
CA PRO A 154 10.33 -10.95 -0.69
C PRO A 154 10.13 -10.90 -2.21
N GLN A 155 9.53 -9.84 -2.75
CA GLN A 155 9.42 -9.65 -4.20
C GLN A 155 10.72 -9.09 -4.79
N ALA A 156 11.35 -8.13 -4.11
CA ALA A 156 12.65 -7.59 -4.50
C ALA A 156 13.74 -8.68 -4.50
N ALA A 157 13.74 -9.59 -3.51
CA ALA A 157 14.68 -10.69 -3.39
C ALA A 157 14.66 -11.65 -4.60
N LEU A 158 13.52 -11.78 -5.29
CA LEU A 158 13.40 -12.62 -6.48
C LEU A 158 14.07 -12.00 -7.72
N LEU A 159 14.34 -10.70 -7.69
CA LEU A 159 14.93 -9.96 -8.81
C LEU A 159 16.44 -9.79 -8.64
N LEU A 160 16.93 -9.74 -7.41
CA LEU A 160 18.32 -9.42 -7.11
C LEU A 160 19.26 -10.58 -7.46
N ASP A 161 20.30 -10.28 -8.24
CA ASP A 161 21.44 -11.17 -8.41
C ASP A 161 22.13 -11.45 -7.07
N PRO A 162 22.53 -12.71 -6.78
CA PRO A 162 23.20 -13.06 -5.52
C PRO A 162 24.47 -12.25 -5.19
N ALA A 163 25.13 -11.65 -6.19
CA ALA A 163 26.28 -10.78 -6.00
C ALA A 163 25.93 -9.44 -5.32
N LEU A 164 24.67 -9.00 -5.40
CA LEU A 164 24.15 -7.80 -4.73
C LEU A 164 23.88 -8.09 -3.24
N ALA A 165 24.94 -8.44 -2.50
CA ALA A 165 24.86 -9.01 -1.16
C ALA A 165 24.24 -8.05 -0.14
N ASP A 166 24.47 -6.74 -0.26
CA ASP A 166 23.94 -5.75 0.68
C ASP A 166 22.43 -5.57 0.55
N ALA A 167 21.94 -5.30 -0.66
CA ALA A 167 20.51 -5.25 -0.94
C ALA A 167 19.81 -6.57 -0.58
N THR A 168 20.43 -7.71 -0.92
CA THR A 168 19.90 -9.06 -0.61
C THR A 168 19.71 -9.25 0.89
N ARG A 169 20.71 -8.88 1.70
CA ARG A 169 20.63 -8.98 3.17
C ARG A 169 19.50 -8.13 3.75
N VAL A 170 19.32 -6.91 3.23
CA VAL A 170 18.26 -6.00 3.68
C VAL A 170 16.87 -6.57 3.38
N VAL A 171 16.64 -7.11 2.18
CA VAL A 171 15.32 -7.65 1.83
C VAL A 171 15.02 -8.97 2.55
N GLN A 172 16.03 -9.81 2.79
CA GLN A 172 15.90 -11.07 3.52
C GLN A 172 15.64 -10.89 5.02
N ALA A 173 16.10 -9.77 5.59
CA ALA A 173 15.81 -9.43 6.99
C ALA A 173 14.35 -8.99 7.23
N GLN A 174 13.59 -8.68 6.16
CA GLN A 174 12.21 -8.23 6.29
C GLN A 174 11.26 -9.41 6.47
N THR A 175 10.44 -9.37 7.52
CA THR A 175 9.32 -10.30 7.67
C THR A 175 8.03 -9.64 7.18
N TRP A 176 7.12 -10.42 6.60
CA TRP A 176 5.88 -9.92 6.02
C TRP A 176 4.69 -10.78 6.44
N SER A 177 3.59 -10.11 6.81
CA SER A 177 2.32 -10.74 7.13
C SER A 177 1.37 -10.70 5.93
N PRO A 178 0.68 -11.82 5.63
CA PRO A 178 -0.41 -11.82 4.67
C PRO A 178 -1.69 -11.20 5.27
N ALA A 179 -2.60 -10.80 4.39
CA ALA A 179 -3.98 -10.47 4.74
C ALA A 179 -4.91 -10.78 3.57
N LEU A 180 -6.17 -11.09 3.86
CA LEU A 180 -7.25 -11.05 2.88
C LEU A 180 -8.07 -9.79 3.12
N ALA A 181 -8.53 -9.18 2.03
CA ALA A 181 -9.55 -8.14 2.06
C ALA A 181 -10.83 -8.69 1.43
N ALA A 182 -11.96 -8.49 2.10
CA ALA A 182 -13.28 -8.81 1.60
C ALA A 182 -14.07 -7.51 1.40
N VAL A 183 -14.59 -7.29 0.20
CA VAL A 183 -15.61 -6.26 -0.07
C VAL A 183 -16.96 -6.96 0.00
N LEU A 184 -17.78 -6.58 0.97
CA LEU A 184 -19.09 -7.17 1.23
C LEU A 184 -20.17 -6.17 0.85
N ARG A 185 -21.01 -6.53 -0.12
CA ARG A 185 -22.11 -5.69 -0.60
C ARG A 185 -23.42 -6.22 -0.05
N PHE A 186 -24.13 -5.44 0.75
CA PHE A 186 -25.41 -5.82 1.34
C PHE A 186 -26.59 -5.28 0.55
N PRO A 187 -27.79 -5.87 0.68
CA PRO A 187 -29.00 -5.32 0.06
C PRO A 187 -29.34 -3.92 0.57
N SER A 188 -29.07 -3.67 1.85
CA SER A 188 -29.33 -2.39 2.49
C SER A 188 -28.37 -2.12 3.65
N ARG A 189 -28.16 -0.84 3.98
CA ARG A 189 -27.31 -0.41 5.09
C ARG A 189 -28.12 -0.51 6.38
N ARG A 190 -27.84 -1.55 7.20
CA ARG A 190 -28.61 -1.92 8.42
C ARG A 190 -27.77 -2.06 9.68
N TRP A 191 -26.46 -1.84 9.61
CA TRP A 191 -25.60 -1.80 10.78
C TRP A 191 -25.76 -0.46 11.54
N PRO A 192 -25.38 -0.40 12.83
CA PRO A 192 -25.33 0.86 13.55
C PRO A 192 -24.33 1.83 12.91
N HIS A 193 -24.48 3.13 13.14
CA HIS A 193 -23.52 4.11 12.63
C HIS A 193 -22.13 3.93 13.27
N PHE A 194 -21.15 3.54 12.45
CA PHE A 194 -19.73 3.50 12.78
C PHE A 194 -18.90 3.83 11.53
N HIS A 195 -17.68 4.30 11.73
CA HIS A 195 -16.75 4.57 10.63
C HIS A 195 -15.91 3.32 10.32
N GLY A 196 -15.17 2.86 11.34
CA GLY A 196 -14.36 1.65 11.27
C GLY A 196 -14.23 1.01 12.63
N ALA A 197 -13.85 -0.26 12.65
CA ALA A 197 -13.71 -1.06 13.85
C ALA A 197 -12.41 -1.85 13.80
N PHE A 198 -11.52 -1.63 14.76
CA PHE A 198 -10.45 -2.58 15.06
C PHE A 198 -11.07 -3.80 15.74
N VAL A 199 -10.77 -4.99 15.24
CA VAL A 199 -11.28 -6.23 15.80
C VAL A 199 -10.11 -6.99 16.41
N ASN A 200 -9.85 -6.74 17.69
CA ASN A 200 -8.75 -7.37 18.40
C ASN A 200 -9.19 -8.75 18.90
N ASP A 201 -8.22 -9.67 19.04
CA ASP A 201 -8.40 -11.03 19.55
C ASP A 201 -9.41 -11.90 18.78
N HIS A 202 -9.79 -11.49 17.56
CA HIS A 202 -10.73 -12.22 16.73
C HIS A 202 -10.00 -13.19 15.79
N PRO A 203 -10.49 -14.45 15.61
CA PRO A 203 -9.76 -15.47 14.84
C PRO A 203 -9.73 -15.21 13.33
N VAL A 204 -10.64 -14.38 12.82
CA VAL A 204 -10.79 -14.04 11.38
C VAL A 204 -10.45 -12.59 11.06
N LEU A 205 -11.14 -11.63 11.67
CA LEU A 205 -11.10 -10.20 11.33
C LEU A 205 -10.03 -9.43 12.13
N SER A 206 -9.44 -8.41 11.51
CA SER A 206 -8.55 -7.44 12.16
C SER A 206 -9.06 -6.00 12.04
N LEU A 207 -9.77 -5.69 10.96
CA LEU A 207 -10.33 -4.36 10.69
C LEU A 207 -11.61 -4.51 9.86
N ILE A 208 -12.63 -3.72 10.16
CA ILE A 208 -13.79 -3.50 9.30
C ILE A 208 -13.96 -2.00 9.11
N CYS A 209 -14.29 -1.57 7.90
CA CYS A 209 -14.64 -0.18 7.61
C CYS A 209 -15.97 -0.12 6.88
N ASP A 210 -16.80 0.85 7.25
CA ASP A 210 -17.94 1.27 6.43
C ASP A 210 -17.40 2.05 5.24
N ASP A 211 -17.35 1.41 4.06
CA ASP A 211 -16.84 2.03 2.84
C ASP A 211 -17.85 3.03 2.26
N GLY A 212 -19.14 2.89 2.57
CA GLY A 212 -20.17 3.86 2.21
C GLY A 212 -20.00 5.19 2.94
N ASP A 213 -19.89 5.14 4.26
CA ASP A 213 -19.60 6.28 5.12
C ASP A 213 -18.24 6.92 4.77
N ARG A 214 -17.20 6.08 4.63
CA ARG A 214 -15.85 6.54 4.28
C ARG A 214 -15.80 7.32 2.96
N ARG A 215 -16.61 6.93 1.98
CA ARG A 215 -16.71 7.64 0.70
C ARG A 215 -17.69 8.81 0.74
N GLY A 216 -18.64 8.79 1.65
CA GLY A 216 -19.73 9.77 1.75
C GLY A 216 -20.85 9.51 0.74
N ASP A 217 -21.04 8.25 0.32
CA ASP A 217 -22.14 7.85 -0.57
C ASP A 217 -23.16 6.92 0.09
N ASP A 218 -22.98 6.60 1.37
CA ASP A 218 -23.86 5.75 2.19
C ASP A 218 -24.19 4.38 1.58
N ALA A 219 -23.41 3.94 0.58
CA ALA A 219 -23.66 2.67 -0.06
C ALA A 219 -23.53 1.53 0.96
N PRO A 220 -24.33 0.45 0.82
CA PRO A 220 -24.32 -0.69 1.74
C PRO A 220 -23.10 -1.59 1.47
N VAL A 221 -21.90 -1.04 1.68
CA VAL A 221 -20.63 -1.72 1.43
C VAL A 221 -19.74 -1.67 2.66
N LEU A 222 -19.37 -2.84 3.16
CA LEU A 222 -18.35 -3.00 4.18
C LEU A 222 -17.08 -3.54 3.54
N VAL A 223 -15.92 -3.09 4.03
CA VAL A 223 -14.63 -3.71 3.68
C VAL A 223 -14.01 -4.27 4.96
N ALA A 224 -13.73 -5.57 4.94
CA ALA A 224 -13.13 -6.28 6.06
C ALA A 224 -11.73 -6.77 5.69
N HIS A 225 -10.80 -6.68 6.64
CA HIS A 225 -9.45 -7.23 6.55
C HIS A 225 -9.28 -8.32 7.59
N THR A 226 -8.59 -9.40 7.22
CA THR A 226 -8.38 -10.54 8.11
C THR A 226 -7.12 -10.40 8.96
N VAL A 227 -7.00 -11.20 10.00
CA VAL A 227 -5.73 -11.44 10.71
C VAL A 227 -4.78 -12.29 9.84
N PRO A 228 -3.44 -12.19 10.04
CA PRO A 228 -2.47 -12.91 9.22
C PRO A 228 -2.60 -14.43 9.31
N GLY A 229 -2.83 -14.97 10.52
CA GLY A 229 -2.95 -16.41 10.73
C GLY A 229 -4.12 -17.04 9.96
N PHE A 230 -5.24 -16.33 9.84
CA PHE A 230 -6.37 -16.73 9.02
C PHE A 230 -6.01 -16.65 7.53
N ALA A 231 -5.48 -15.51 7.07
CA ALA A 231 -5.12 -15.31 5.67
C ALA A 231 -4.15 -16.38 5.14
N ALA A 232 -3.14 -16.74 5.94
CA ALA A 232 -2.12 -17.72 5.57
C ALA A 232 -2.71 -19.08 5.12
N ARG A 233 -3.79 -19.52 5.77
CA ARG A 233 -4.47 -20.80 5.44
C ARG A 233 -5.26 -20.76 4.13
N HIS A 234 -5.54 -19.56 3.60
CA HIS A 234 -6.38 -19.35 2.43
C HIS A 234 -5.64 -18.71 1.24
N LEU A 235 -4.32 -18.50 1.32
CA LEU A 235 -3.55 -17.83 0.25
C LEU A 235 -3.62 -18.57 -1.10
N ALA A 236 -3.71 -19.90 -1.10
CA ALA A 236 -3.83 -20.70 -2.32
C ALA A 236 -5.22 -20.55 -2.98
N GLN A 237 -6.28 -20.45 -2.17
CA GLN A 237 -7.66 -20.31 -2.64
C GLN A 237 -8.44 -19.25 -1.84
N PRO A 238 -8.20 -17.94 -2.11
CA PRO A 238 -8.76 -16.85 -1.30
C PRO A 238 -10.29 -16.78 -1.32
N SER A 239 -10.94 -17.19 -2.41
CA SER A 239 -12.40 -17.20 -2.53
C SER A 239 -13.06 -18.10 -1.50
N GLY A 240 -12.40 -19.19 -1.09
CA GLY A 240 -12.91 -20.10 -0.06
C GLY A 240 -13.01 -19.49 1.33
N ALA A 241 -12.38 -18.33 1.57
CA ALA A 241 -12.48 -17.60 2.83
C ALA A 241 -13.74 -16.71 2.93
N GLY A 242 -14.40 -16.42 1.80
CA GLY A 242 -15.51 -15.47 1.72
C GLY A 242 -16.63 -15.72 2.73
N PRO A 243 -17.22 -16.94 2.78
CA PRO A 243 -18.30 -17.26 3.72
C PRO A 243 -17.93 -17.06 5.19
N ALA A 244 -16.71 -17.43 5.59
CA ALA A 244 -16.25 -17.29 6.97
C ALA A 244 -16.04 -15.81 7.37
N ILE A 245 -15.55 -14.99 6.43
CA ILE A 245 -15.38 -13.55 6.67
C ILE A 245 -16.74 -12.84 6.72
N GLU A 246 -17.64 -13.18 5.80
CA GLU A 246 -19.02 -12.66 5.78
C GLU A 246 -19.75 -12.97 7.08
N GLN A 247 -19.73 -14.23 7.50
CA GLN A 247 -20.34 -14.65 8.76
C GLN A 247 -19.75 -13.89 9.95
N ALA A 248 -18.42 -13.77 10.02
CA ALA A 248 -17.77 -13.04 11.11
C ALA A 248 -18.17 -11.55 11.15
N VAL A 249 -18.35 -10.91 9.98
CA VAL A 249 -18.82 -9.52 9.89
C VAL A 249 -20.26 -9.41 10.38
N ARG A 250 -21.13 -10.34 9.95
CA ARG A 250 -22.53 -10.37 10.39
C ARG A 250 -22.65 -10.60 11.89
N ASP A 251 -21.92 -11.56 12.43
CA ASP A 251 -21.92 -11.88 13.86
C ASP A 251 -21.45 -10.68 14.70
N LEU A 252 -20.36 -10.01 14.28
CA LEU A 252 -19.81 -8.87 15.01
C LEU A 252 -20.75 -7.66 15.02
N LEU A 253 -21.47 -7.43 13.92
CA LEU A 253 -22.35 -6.28 13.74
C LEU A 253 -23.84 -6.58 14.01
N GLY A 254 -24.20 -7.84 14.30
CA GLY A 254 -25.58 -8.28 14.53
C GLY A 254 -26.46 -8.21 13.29
N LEU A 255 -25.93 -8.54 12.11
CA LEU A 255 -26.66 -8.45 10.83
C LEU A 255 -27.39 -9.77 10.51
N ALA A 256 -28.70 -9.68 10.30
CA ALA A 256 -29.50 -10.83 9.89
C ALA A 256 -29.37 -11.16 8.40
N GLU A 257 -29.31 -10.14 7.55
CA GLU A 257 -29.22 -10.30 6.10
C GLU A 257 -27.80 -10.66 5.64
N GLU A 258 -27.70 -11.55 4.66
CA GLU A 258 -26.44 -11.91 4.00
C GLU A 258 -25.97 -10.83 3.03
N ALA A 259 -24.65 -10.75 2.84
CA ALA A 259 -24.10 -9.98 1.74
C ALA A 259 -24.56 -10.58 0.39
N THR A 260 -25.09 -9.74 -0.50
CA THR A 260 -25.44 -10.10 -1.88
C THR A 260 -24.24 -10.50 -2.73
N ASP A 261 -23.07 -9.95 -2.42
CA ASP A 261 -21.82 -10.23 -3.11
C ASP A 261 -20.64 -10.08 -2.13
N VAL A 262 -19.66 -10.99 -2.26
CA VAL A 262 -18.44 -11.00 -1.46
C VAL A 262 -17.25 -11.11 -2.40
N HIS A 263 -16.52 -10.01 -2.57
CA HIS A 263 -15.30 -10.01 -3.37
C HIS A 263 -14.06 -10.17 -2.50
N MET A 264 -13.26 -11.18 -2.80
CA MET A 264 -12.01 -11.47 -2.11
C MET A 264 -10.78 -10.94 -2.84
N HIS A 265 -9.88 -10.29 -2.11
CA HIS A 265 -8.55 -9.92 -2.58
C HIS A 265 -7.45 -10.47 -1.68
N ARG A 266 -6.38 -10.98 -2.29
CA ARG A 266 -5.25 -11.60 -1.60
C ARG A 266 -4.04 -10.68 -1.57
N TRP A 267 -3.59 -10.34 -0.36
CA TRP A 267 -2.29 -9.72 -0.14
C TRP A 267 -1.35 -10.72 0.53
N THR A 268 -0.50 -11.37 -0.25
CA THR A 268 0.56 -12.26 0.29
C THR A 268 1.54 -11.48 1.17
N TYR A 269 1.86 -10.25 0.76
CA TYR A 269 2.75 -9.32 1.46
C TYR A 269 1.97 -8.04 1.79
N ALA A 270 1.02 -8.15 2.73
CA ALA A 270 0.13 -7.04 3.07
C ALA A 270 0.87 -5.97 3.87
N LYS A 271 1.57 -6.40 4.92
CA LYS A 271 2.16 -5.53 5.93
C LYS A 271 3.50 -6.11 6.41
N PRO A 272 4.57 -5.31 6.46
CA PRO A 272 5.80 -5.68 7.17
C PRO A 272 5.51 -6.06 8.62
N ALA A 273 6.20 -7.08 9.11
CA ALA A 273 6.20 -7.52 10.49
C ALA A 273 7.63 -7.50 11.02
N GLY A 274 7.79 -7.23 12.32
CA GLY A 274 9.10 -7.12 12.97
C GLY A 274 9.50 -5.68 13.29
N ASP A 275 10.72 -5.54 13.77
CA ASP A 275 11.22 -4.29 14.33
C ASP A 275 11.52 -3.25 13.25
N LEU A 276 11.34 -1.99 13.64
CA LEU A 276 11.58 -0.85 12.76
C LEU A 276 13.08 -0.68 12.52
N THR A 277 13.47 -0.61 11.25
CA THR A 277 14.80 -0.11 10.91
C THR A 277 14.86 1.38 11.23
N GLY A 278 15.91 1.86 11.90
CA GLY A 278 16.09 3.30 12.17
C GLY A 278 16.29 4.16 10.92
N ASN A 279 16.46 3.54 9.75
CA ASN A 279 16.65 4.19 8.46
C ASN A 279 15.32 4.26 7.68
N THR A 280 15.17 5.29 6.84
CA THR A 280 13.98 5.45 5.98
C THR A 280 14.08 4.73 4.64
N HIS A 281 15.27 4.30 4.22
CA HIS A 281 15.52 3.56 2.99
C HIS A 281 16.86 2.85 3.06
N HIS A 282 17.19 2.06 2.04
CA HIS A 282 18.54 1.56 1.78
C HIS A 282 19.03 2.08 0.44
N LEU A 283 20.32 2.42 0.35
CA LEU A 283 21.04 2.71 -0.89
C LEU A 283 22.50 2.28 -0.68
N ASP A 284 22.97 1.29 -1.44
CA ASP A 284 24.33 0.75 -1.31
C ASP A 284 25.31 1.37 -2.32
N ALA A 285 26.59 0.97 -2.23
CA ALA A 285 27.65 1.43 -3.12
C ALA A 285 27.45 0.95 -4.57
N ASP A 286 26.68 -0.12 -4.80
CA ASP A 286 26.38 -0.68 -6.12
C ASP A 286 25.27 0.09 -6.85
N GLY A 287 24.64 1.06 -6.18
CA GLY A 287 23.57 1.87 -6.76
C GLY A 287 22.19 1.19 -6.69
N ILE A 288 22.02 0.23 -5.77
CA ILE A 288 20.75 -0.44 -5.50
C ILE A 288 20.07 0.24 -4.30
N GLY A 289 18.92 0.83 -4.59
CA GLY A 289 18.04 1.46 -3.63
C GLY A 289 16.85 0.57 -3.27
N LEU A 290 16.45 0.56 -2.00
CA LEU A 290 15.22 -0.09 -1.54
C LEU A 290 14.38 0.93 -0.76
N ALA A 291 13.09 1.03 -1.09
CA ALA A 291 12.16 1.90 -0.40
C ALA A 291 10.79 1.26 -0.23
N GLY A 292 10.08 1.64 0.83
CA GLY A 292 8.75 1.12 1.13
C GLY A 292 8.39 1.27 2.59
N ASP A 293 7.20 0.78 2.94
CA ASP A 293 6.70 0.78 4.31
C ASP A 293 7.43 -0.19 5.25
N ALA A 294 8.36 -1.00 4.74
CA ALA A 294 9.24 -1.83 5.56
C ALA A 294 10.34 -1.02 6.29
N PHE A 295 10.61 0.21 5.86
CA PHE A 295 11.61 1.10 6.47
C PHE A 295 11.01 2.04 7.53
N GLY A 296 9.92 1.62 8.18
CA GLY A 296 9.24 2.42 9.17
C GLY A 296 7.92 1.79 9.62
N LYS A 297 7.15 2.54 10.40
CA LYS A 297 5.83 2.07 10.84
C LYS A 297 4.96 1.86 9.59
N PRO A 298 4.35 0.68 9.38
CA PRO A 298 3.74 0.35 8.10
C PRO A 298 2.46 1.14 7.84
N ARG A 299 2.62 2.31 7.22
CA ARG A 299 1.61 3.33 6.92
C ARG A 299 1.90 3.93 5.55
N VAL A 300 0.88 4.49 4.90
CA VAL A 300 1.01 5.22 3.62
C VAL A 300 2.08 6.30 3.69
N GLN A 301 2.05 7.12 4.75
CA GLN A 301 3.03 8.18 4.99
C GLN A 301 4.48 7.67 5.08
N SER A 302 4.70 6.52 5.73
CA SER A 302 6.03 5.95 5.89
C SER A 302 6.57 5.41 4.56
N ALA A 303 5.72 4.76 3.75
CA ALA A 303 6.08 4.38 2.39
C ALA A 303 6.42 5.59 1.52
N TRP A 304 5.59 6.63 1.56
CA TRP A 304 5.85 7.87 0.82
C TRP A 304 7.18 8.50 1.21
N ARG A 305 7.43 8.66 2.52
CA ARG A 305 8.67 9.25 3.04
C ARG A 305 9.88 8.41 2.65
N SER A 306 9.79 7.08 2.79
CA SER A 306 10.85 6.17 2.36
C SER A 306 11.21 6.36 0.89
N GLY A 307 10.21 6.43 0.01
CA GLY A 307 10.38 6.69 -1.41
C GLY A 307 11.02 8.05 -1.70
N ARG A 308 10.48 9.11 -1.09
CA ARG A 308 11.01 10.47 -1.23
C ARG A 308 12.47 10.57 -0.79
N ASP A 309 12.80 10.01 0.37
CA ASP A 309 14.16 10.06 0.93
C ASP A 309 15.15 9.31 0.01
N LEU A 310 14.75 8.15 -0.51
CA LEU A 310 15.56 7.44 -1.51
C LEU A 310 15.74 8.25 -2.80
N GLY A 311 14.67 8.85 -3.32
CA GLY A 311 14.73 9.69 -4.53
C GLY A 311 15.70 10.87 -4.37
N ARG A 312 15.69 11.52 -3.20
CA ARG A 312 16.64 12.59 -2.84
C ARG A 312 18.08 12.08 -2.73
N ALA A 313 18.29 10.92 -2.11
CA ALA A 313 19.62 10.33 -1.98
C ALA A 313 20.20 9.95 -3.36
N LEU A 314 19.39 9.38 -4.24
CA LEU A 314 19.77 9.07 -5.61
C LEU A 314 20.05 10.34 -6.42
N ALA A 315 19.20 11.37 -6.30
CA ALA A 315 19.44 12.66 -6.95
C ALA A 315 20.76 13.30 -6.51
N ALA A 316 21.06 13.31 -5.21
CA ALA A 316 22.32 13.84 -4.68
C ALA A 316 23.55 13.02 -5.09
N ARG A 317 23.38 11.73 -5.41
CA ARG A 317 24.46 10.86 -5.87
C ARG A 317 24.76 11.04 -7.37
N LEU A 318 23.74 11.39 -8.16
CA LEU A 318 23.81 11.41 -9.62
C LEU A 318 23.90 12.82 -10.23
N GLY A 319 23.56 13.85 -9.46
CA GLY A 319 23.77 15.26 -9.79
C GLY A 319 25.07 15.79 -9.22
#